data_AF-A0A162F0X5-F1
#
_entry.id   AF-A0A162F0X5-F1
#
_cell.length_a   1.000
_cell.length_b   1.000
_cell.length_c   1.000
_cell.angle_alpha   90.00
_cell.angle_beta   90.00
_cell.angle_gamma   90.00
#
_symmetry.space_group_name_H-M   'P 1'
#
loop_
_entity.id
_entity.type
_entity.pdbx_description
1 polymer ?
#
loop_
_entity_poly.entity_id
_entity_poly.type
_entity_poly.pdbx_seq_one_letter_code
_entity_poly.pdbx_strand_id
1 'polypeptide(L)'
;VLELDADPNPLLTEEDAAMKYADRLQADLTEAKEIVKTRMQRVKEKQKETYDARHRELSFQTGYLVLIYKPFRKVGKAEKLLHRWLGPFRVLRKTTPVNYEVIFAT
;
A
#
# COMPACT_ATOMS: atom_id res chain seq x y z
N VAL A 1 -50.10 -37.95 42.25
CA VAL A 1 -49.06 -38.91 41.86
C VAL A 1 -48.82 -38.69 40.38
N LEU A 2 -47.64 -38.13 40.05
CA LEU A 2 -46.87 -38.29 38.80
C LEU A 2 -47.54 -37.90 37.45
N GLU A 3 -46.97 -37.12 36.54
CA GLU A 3 -45.70 -36.40 36.44
C GLU A 3 -45.92 -35.17 35.56
N LEU A 4 -45.36 -34.05 36.01
CA LEU A 4 -44.79 -33.04 35.14
C LEU A 4 -43.49 -33.69 34.62
N ASP A 5 -43.35 -34.00 33.34
CA ASP A 5 -42.05 -34.06 32.62
C ASP A 5 -42.21 -34.68 31.22
N ALA A 6 -41.37 -34.17 30.31
CA ALA A 6 -41.16 -34.58 28.92
C ALA A 6 -42.15 -34.04 27.88
N ASP A 7 -41.94 -32.79 27.47
CA ASP A 7 -42.05 -32.45 26.04
C ASP A 7 -40.97 -33.23 25.28
N PRO A 8 -41.31 -34.17 24.38
CA PRO A 8 -40.32 -34.95 23.65
C PRO A 8 -40.35 -34.53 22.18
N ASN A 9 -39.80 -33.36 21.82
CA ASN A 9 -39.49 -33.12 20.40
C ASN A 9 -38.51 -31.96 20.17
N PRO A 10 -37.72 -32.00 19.08
CA PRO A 10 -36.27 -31.96 19.11
C PRO A 10 -35.85 -30.75 18.27
N LEU A 11 -36.35 -29.58 18.62
CA LEU A 11 -35.97 -28.36 17.94
C LEU A 11 -34.62 -27.96 18.53
N LEU A 12 -33.56 -28.45 17.90
CA LEU A 12 -32.32 -27.69 17.78
C LEU A 12 -32.75 -26.28 17.36
N THR A 13 -32.69 -25.35 18.30
CA THR A 13 -33.31 -24.04 18.15
C THR A 13 -32.71 -23.33 16.94
N GLU A 14 -33.50 -22.52 16.23
CA GLU A 14 -33.00 -21.74 15.09
C GLU A 14 -31.75 -20.91 15.47
N GLU A 15 -31.64 -20.57 16.76
CA GLU A 15 -30.49 -19.94 17.40
C GLU A 15 -29.22 -20.80 17.36
N ASP A 16 -29.30 -22.10 17.65
CA ASP A 16 -28.15 -23.03 17.56
C ASP A 16 -27.67 -23.20 16.11
N ALA A 17 -28.61 -23.23 15.16
CA ALA A 17 -28.29 -23.30 13.74
C ALA A 17 -27.66 -22.00 13.24
N ALA A 18 -28.18 -20.85 13.68
CA ALA A 18 -27.63 -19.53 13.40
C ALA A 18 -26.23 -19.35 14.01
N MET A 19 -26.00 -19.84 15.24
CA MET A 19 -24.71 -19.79 15.92
C MET A 19 -23.66 -20.65 15.19
N LYS A 20 -24.01 -21.89 14.82
CA LYS A 20 -23.14 -22.75 13.98
C LYS A 20 -22.86 -22.17 12.60
N TYR A 21 -23.77 -21.36 12.04
CA TYR A 21 -23.55 -20.66 10.79
C TYR A 21 -22.59 -19.48 10.99
N ALA A 22 -22.79 -18.68 12.04
CA ALA A 22 -21.92 -17.57 12.40
C ALA A 22 -20.47 -18.03 12.67
N ASP A 23 -20.29 -19.13 13.39
CA ASP A 23 -18.96 -19.70 13.67
C ASP A 23 -18.24 -20.12 12.40
N ARG A 24 -18.95 -20.77 11.46
CA ARG A 24 -18.40 -21.16 10.15
C ARG A 24 -18.03 -19.94 9.33
N LEU A 25 -18.91 -18.94 9.26
CA LEU A 25 -18.64 -17.70 8.55
C LEU A 25 -17.42 -16.96 9.14
N GLN A 26 -17.30 -16.95 10.47
CA GLN A 26 -16.15 -16.34 11.13
C GLN A 26 -14.86 -17.10 10.79
N ALA A 27 -14.88 -18.43 10.83
CA ALA A 27 -13.74 -19.26 10.44
C ALA A 27 -13.32 -18.96 8.98
N ASP A 28 -14.25 -18.98 8.04
CA ASP A 28 -14.01 -18.71 6.62
C ASP A 28 -13.42 -17.31 6.40
N LEU A 29 -13.94 -16.29 7.09
CA LEU A 29 -13.42 -14.92 7.01
C LEU A 29 -12.01 -14.81 7.59
N THR A 30 -11.72 -15.50 8.71
CA THR A 30 -10.36 -15.51 9.26
C THR A 30 -9.37 -16.20 8.34
N GLU A 31 -9.76 -17.32 7.73
CA GLU A 31 -8.92 -18.03 6.75
C GLU A 31 -8.66 -17.15 5.52
N ALA A 32 -9.71 -16.56 4.94
CA ALA A 32 -9.58 -15.66 3.80
C ALA A 32 -8.65 -14.48 4.11
N LYS A 33 -8.74 -13.90 5.32
CA LYS A 33 -7.87 -12.81 5.77
C LYS A 33 -6.40 -13.24 5.85
N GLU A 34 -6.11 -14.40 6.42
CA GLU A 34 -4.72 -14.89 6.50
C GLU A 34 -4.15 -15.23 5.13
N ILE A 35 -4.97 -15.76 4.21
CA ILE A 35 -4.58 -15.98 2.80
C ILE A 35 -4.20 -14.64 2.14
N VAL A 36 -5.06 -13.63 2.27
CA VAL A 36 -4.82 -12.30 1.69
C VAL A 36 -3.55 -11.70 2.26
N LYS A 37 -3.37 -11.74 3.59
CA LYS A 37 -2.18 -11.22 4.27
C LYS A 37 -0.90 -11.89 3.75
N THR A 38 -0.89 -13.22 3.64
CA THR A 38 0.26 -13.98 3.12
C THR A 38 0.57 -13.60 1.67
N ARG A 39 -0.45 -13.49 0.82
CA ARG A 39 -0.28 -13.09 -0.58
C ARG A 39 0.22 -11.66 -0.71
N MET A 40 -0.33 -10.74 0.07
CA MET A 40 0.12 -9.33 0.10
C MET A 40 1.57 -9.24 0.54
N GLN A 41 1.99 -10.01 1.54
CA GLN A 41 3.38 -10.02 2.00
C GLN A 41 4.32 -10.50 0.88
N ARG A 42 4.00 -11.61 0.22
CA ARG A 42 4.78 -12.13 -0.91
C ARG A 42 4.89 -11.13 -2.06
N VAL A 43 3.79 -10.42 -2.37
CA VAL A 43 3.79 -9.39 -3.43
C VAL A 43 4.68 -8.21 -3.03
N LYS A 44 4.61 -7.75 -1.77
CA LYS A 44 5.46 -6.66 -1.26
C LYS A 44 6.94 -7.02 -1.34
N GLU A 45 7.30 -8.24 -0.95
CA GLU A 45 8.69 -8.73 -1.02
C GLU A 45 9.19 -8.75 -2.46
N LYS A 46 8.43 -9.34 -3.39
CA LYS A 46 8.79 -9.37 -4.81
C LYS A 46 8.93 -7.97 -5.42
N GLN A 47 8.03 -7.05 -5.05
CA GLN A 47 8.12 -5.65 -5.49
C GLN A 47 9.37 -4.97 -4.95
N LYS A 48 9.69 -5.18 -3.66
CA LYS A 48 10.90 -4.67 -3.03
C LYS A 48 12.15 -5.20 -3.74
N GLU A 49 12.27 -6.51 -3.93
CA GLU A 49 13.41 -7.13 -4.64
C GLU A 49 13.59 -6.55 -6.04
N THR A 50 12.49 -6.42 -6.80
CA THR A 50 12.54 -5.87 -8.16
C THR A 50 12.95 -4.40 -8.16
N TYR A 51 12.47 -3.62 -7.18
CA TYR A 51 12.84 -2.23 -7.02
C TYR A 51 14.31 -2.10 -6.63
N ASP A 52 14.74 -2.79 -5.57
CA ASP A 52 16.11 -2.74 -5.03
C ASP A 52 17.14 -3.18 -6.08
N ALA A 53 16.82 -4.20 -6.90
CA ALA A 53 17.69 -4.65 -7.98
C ALA A 53 17.91 -3.61 -9.10
N ARG A 54 16.94 -2.71 -9.31
CA ARG A 54 17.02 -1.64 -10.34
C ARG A 54 17.36 -0.28 -9.75
N HIS A 55 17.24 -0.13 -8.44
CA HIS A 55 17.49 1.12 -7.73
C HIS A 55 18.99 1.43 -7.78
N ARG A 56 19.31 2.71 -7.98
CA ARG A 56 20.66 3.22 -7.89
C ARG A 56 20.70 4.20 -6.72
N GLU A 57 21.56 3.92 -5.77
CA GLU A 57 21.81 4.85 -4.67
C GLU A 57 22.54 6.07 -5.23
N LEU A 58 21.80 7.17 -5.37
CA LEU A 58 22.31 8.44 -5.87
C LEU A 58 22.28 9.44 -4.73
N SER A 59 23.42 10.04 -4.43
CA SER A 59 23.53 11.12 -3.47
C SER A 59 24.19 12.33 -4.12
N PHE A 60 23.60 13.50 -3.91
CA PHE A 60 24.14 14.77 -4.37
C PHE A 60 24.87 15.47 -3.23
N GLN A 61 26.03 16.02 -3.52
CA GLN A 61 26.76 16.88 -2.59
C GLN A 61 26.34 18.33 -2.76
N THR A 62 26.52 19.13 -1.70
CA THR A 62 26.37 20.58 -1.78
C THR A 62 27.26 21.14 -2.89
N GLY A 63 26.71 22.04 -3.71
CA GLY A 63 27.38 22.65 -4.85
C GLY A 63 27.11 21.96 -6.20
N TYR A 64 26.59 20.73 -6.22
CA TYR A 64 26.29 20.02 -7.45
C TYR A 64 25.16 20.67 -8.23
N LEU A 65 25.27 20.65 -9.56
CA LEU A 65 24.22 21.07 -10.47
C LEU A 65 23.26 19.92 -10.75
N VAL A 66 21.97 20.17 -10.58
CA VAL A 66 20.89 19.20 -10.76
C VAL A 66 19.76 19.81 -11.57
N LEU A 67 19.02 18.97 -12.29
CA LEU A 67 17.77 19.36 -12.94
C LEU A 67 16.59 18.89 -12.09
N ILE A 68 15.54 19.70 -11.98
CA ILE A 68 14.32 19.31 -11.26
C ILE A 68 13.31 18.72 -12.23
N TYR A 69 12.83 17.50 -11.95
CA TYR A 69 11.73 16.91 -12.70
C TYR A 69 10.40 17.55 -12.30
N LYS A 70 9.74 18.22 -13.23
CA LYS A 70 8.41 18.83 -13.03
C LYS A 70 7.54 18.57 -14.26
N PRO A 71 6.71 17.50 -14.24
CA PRO A 71 5.88 17.12 -15.38
C PRO A 71 4.65 18.03 -15.50
N PHE A 72 4.87 19.28 -15.92
CA PHE A 72 3.81 20.25 -16.11
C PHE A 72 2.93 19.91 -17.31
N ARG A 73 1.62 19.98 -17.11
CA ARG A 73 0.63 20.00 -18.19
C ARG A 73 0.22 21.42 -18.49
N LYS A 74 0.22 21.81 -19.77
CA LYS A 74 -0.29 23.10 -20.25
C LYS A 74 -1.47 22.85 -21.16
N VAL A 75 -2.64 23.38 -20.82
CA VAL A 75 -3.86 23.31 -21.64
C VAL A 75 -3.56 23.87 -23.03
N GLY A 76 -4.04 23.19 -24.08
CA GLY A 76 -3.80 23.59 -25.47
C GLY A 76 -2.38 23.29 -25.99
N LYS A 77 -1.52 22.60 -25.22
CA LYS A 77 -0.21 22.11 -25.67
C LYS A 77 -0.12 20.59 -25.53
N ALA A 78 0.55 19.96 -26.49
CA ALA A 78 0.81 18.52 -26.43
C ALA A 78 1.82 18.21 -25.32
N GLU A 79 1.42 17.40 -24.33
CA GLU A 79 2.29 17.01 -23.20
C GLU A 79 3.59 16.35 -23.68
N LYS A 80 3.54 15.61 -24.80
CA LYS A 80 4.72 14.95 -25.39
C LYS A 80 5.83 15.92 -25.81
N LEU A 81 5.48 17.16 -26.13
CA LEU A 81 6.43 18.20 -26.56
C LEU A 81 6.82 19.15 -25.41
N LEU A 82 6.26 18.97 -24.21
CA LEU A 82 6.62 19.79 -23.06
C LEU A 82 7.90 19.25 -22.41
N HIS A 83 8.86 20.14 -22.21
CA HIS A 83 10.07 19.82 -21.46
C HIS A 83 9.73 19.56 -19.98
N ARG A 84 10.18 18.41 -19.46
CA ARG A 84 9.85 17.93 -18.11
C ARG A 84 10.88 18.31 -17.06
N TRP A 85 12.07 18.71 -17.47
CA TRP A 85 13.17 19.04 -16.57
C TRP A 85 13.27 20.56 -16.47
N LEU A 86 13.64 21.09 -15.31
CA LEU A 86 13.82 22.52 -15.12
C LEU A 86 15.24 22.76 -14.67
N GLY A 87 15.86 23.73 -15.37
CA GLY A 87 17.00 24.57 -14.97
C GLY A 87 18.22 23.89 -14.35
N PRO A 88 19.42 24.45 -14.50
CA PRO A 88 20.48 24.12 -13.57
C PRO A 88 20.10 24.70 -12.20
N PHE A 89 19.90 23.82 -11.23
CA PHE A 89 19.80 24.17 -9.82
C PHE A 89 21.06 23.73 -9.11
N ARG A 90 21.49 24.47 -8.10
CA ARG A 90 22.60 24.08 -7.24
C ARG A 90 22.07 23.54 -5.92
N VAL A 91 22.58 22.40 -5.48
CA VAL A 91 22.27 21.83 -4.16
C VAL A 91 22.89 22.70 -3.08
N LEU A 92 22.05 23.22 -2.18
CA LEU A 92 22.48 24.04 -1.04
C LEU A 92 22.84 23.14 0.15
N ARG A 93 21.92 22.24 0.52
CA ARG A 93 22.17 21.24 1.56
C ARG A 93 21.26 20.02 1.41
N LYS A 94 21.67 18.94 2.05
CA LYS A 94 20.91 17.70 2.19
C LYS A 94 20.19 17.70 3.53
N THR A 95 18.86 17.71 3.51
CA THR A 95 18.04 17.75 4.73
C THR A 95 17.74 16.34 5.23
N THR A 96 17.50 15.39 4.32
CA THR A 96 17.33 13.96 4.62
C THR A 96 18.08 13.11 3.59
N PRO A 97 18.18 11.77 3.74
CA PRO A 97 18.78 10.90 2.74
C PRO A 97 18.29 11.14 1.29
N VAL A 98 17.05 11.62 1.12
CA VAL A 98 16.36 11.81 -0.16
C VAL A 98 15.89 13.24 -0.43
N ASN A 99 15.86 14.13 0.57
CA ASN A 99 15.39 15.51 0.42
C ASN A 99 16.54 16.50 0.39
N TYR A 100 16.48 17.40 -0.59
CA TYR A 100 17.51 18.39 -0.86
C TYR A 100 16.90 19.78 -1.00
N GLU A 101 17.57 20.77 -0.42
CA GLU A 101 17.30 22.16 -0.69
C GLU A 101 18.17 22.62 -1.86
N VAL A 102 17.55 23.33 -2.80
CA VAL A 102 18.20 23.74 -4.05
C VAL A 102 17.89 25.20 -4.34
N ILE A 103 18.84 25.89 -4.95
CA ILE A 103 18.71 27.27 -5.42
C ILE A 103 18.95 27.31 -6.93
N PHE A 104 18.39 28.31 -7.63
CA PHE A 104 18.73 28.49 -9.05
C PHE A 104 20.23 28.75 -9.18
N ALA A 105 20.90 28.03 -10.09
CA ALA A 105 22.27 28.32 -10.44
C ALA A 105 22.26 29.55 -11.35
N THR A 106 22.41 30.72 -10.74
CA THR A 106 22.64 32.00 -11.42
C THR A 106 24.14 32.21 -11.60
#